data_AF-A0A3D5NAY9-F1
#
_entry.id   AF-A0A3D5NAY9-F1
#
_cell.length_a   1.000
_cell.length_b   1.000
_cell.length_c   1.000
_cell.angle_alpha   90.00
_cell.angle_beta   90.00
_cell.angle_gamma   90.00
#
_symmetry.space_group_name_H-M   'P 1'
#
loop_
_entity.id
_entity.type
_entity.pdbx_description
1 polymer ?
#
loop_
_entity_poly.entity_id
_entity_poly.type
_entity_poly.pdbx_seq_one_letter_code
_entity_poly.pdbx_strand_id
1 'polypeptide(L)'
;VQAVMRNNVGSMKAGDVYMLNDPYNGGTHLPDITLITPVFGDDGKDILFYVASRGHHADVGGITPGSMAPNSRILEEEGVLIDNFKLVDQGKFDE
;
A
#
# COMPACT_ATOMS: atom_id res chain seq x y z
N VAL A 1 -1.32 -7.67 -2.31
CA VAL A 1 -1.47 -8.73 -1.27
C VAL A 1 -0.20 -9.57 -1.12
N GLN A 2 0.20 -10.38 -2.11
CA GLN A 2 1.36 -11.28 -1.96
C GLN A 2 2.68 -10.58 -1.61
N ALA A 3 2.95 -9.39 -2.17
CA ALA A 3 4.13 -8.60 -1.80
C ALA A 3 4.14 -8.25 -0.31
N VAL A 4 3.05 -7.69 0.21
CA VAL A 4 2.85 -7.40 1.64
C VAL A 4 3.00 -8.66 2.49
N MET A 5 2.46 -9.81 2.07
CA MET A 5 2.65 -11.07 2.79
C MET A 5 4.12 -11.45 2.93
N ARG A 6 4.88 -11.41 1.82
CA ARG A 6 6.30 -11.78 1.81
C ARG A 6 7.16 -10.82 2.65
N ASN A 7 6.85 -9.54 2.62
CA ASN A 7 7.66 -8.51 3.29
C ASN A 7 7.44 -8.46 4.81
N ASN A 8 6.37 -9.06 5.32
CA ASN A 8 6.00 -8.98 6.75
C ASN A 8 5.72 -10.36 7.37
N VAL A 9 6.34 -11.42 6.85
CA VAL A 9 6.18 -12.79 7.39
C VAL A 9 6.58 -12.82 8.86
N GLY A 10 5.65 -13.25 9.72
CA GLY A 10 5.88 -13.41 11.15
C GLY A 10 5.89 -12.12 11.97
N SER A 11 5.68 -10.95 11.35
CA SER A 11 5.65 -9.65 12.05
C SER A 11 4.29 -8.98 12.08
N MET A 12 3.35 -9.38 11.22
CA MET A 12 2.00 -8.81 11.18
C MET A 12 1.24 -9.08 12.47
N LYS A 13 0.45 -8.09 12.90
CA LYS A 13 -0.43 -8.17 14.06
C LYS A 13 -1.86 -7.77 13.70
N ALA A 14 -2.80 -8.21 14.53
CA ALA A 14 -4.20 -7.81 14.40
C ALA A 14 -4.32 -6.27 14.49
N GLY A 15 -5.02 -5.69 13.51
CA GLY A 15 -5.20 -4.24 13.41
C GLY A 15 -4.08 -3.51 12.65
N ASP A 16 -3.05 -4.20 12.16
CA ASP A 16 -2.09 -3.60 11.24
C ASP A 16 -2.73 -3.29 9.88
N VAL A 17 -2.27 -2.22 9.23
CA VAL A 17 -2.62 -1.90 7.83
C VAL A 17 -1.37 -1.50 7.07
N TYR A 18 -1.17 -2.10 5.90
CA TYR A 18 -0.01 -1.85 5.04
C TYR A 18 -0.44 -1.11 3.78
N MET A 19 0.29 -0.09 3.37
CA MET A 19 0.04 0.76 2.21
C MET A 19 1.10 0.55 1.15
N LEU A 20 0.67 0.47 -0.12
CA LEU A 20 1.55 0.39 -1.28
C LEU A 20 0.89 0.93 -2.56
N ASN A 21 1.72 1.45 -3.47
CA ASN A 21 1.38 1.74 -4.87
C ASN A 21 2.52 1.37 -5.84
N ASP A 22 3.64 0.81 -5.34
CA ASP A 22 4.79 0.43 -6.17
C ASP A 22 4.38 -0.52 -7.32
N PRO A 23 4.55 -0.10 -8.59
CA PRO A 23 4.22 -0.92 -9.76
C PRO A 23 4.95 -2.26 -9.80
N TYR A 24 6.15 -2.35 -9.22
CA TYR A 24 6.92 -3.59 -9.16
C TYR A 24 6.34 -4.60 -8.16
N ASN A 25 5.50 -4.15 -7.22
CA ASN A 25 4.90 -4.97 -6.17
C ASN A 25 3.37 -5.10 -6.26
N GLY A 26 2.82 -4.86 -7.46
CA GLY A 26 1.39 -5.04 -7.77
C GLY A 26 0.59 -3.74 -7.87
N GLY A 27 1.26 -2.58 -7.80
CA GLY A 27 0.72 -1.33 -8.31
C GLY A 27 0.50 -1.43 -9.84
N THR A 28 -0.48 -0.69 -10.33
CA THR A 28 -0.72 -0.50 -11.78
C THR A 28 -0.06 0.78 -12.26
N HIS A 29 -0.21 1.84 -11.47
CA HIS A 29 0.48 3.12 -11.58
C HIS A 29 0.37 3.85 -10.23
N LEU A 30 1.21 4.86 -9.98
CA LEU A 30 1.36 5.47 -8.64
C LEU A 30 0.06 6.06 -8.03
N PRO A 31 -0.86 6.65 -8.80
CA PRO A 31 -2.18 7.08 -8.30
C PRO A 31 -3.04 6.01 -7.61
N ASP A 32 -2.84 4.74 -7.94
CA ASP A 32 -3.62 3.62 -7.40
C ASP A 32 -3.03 3.13 -6.07
N ILE A 33 -3.36 3.83 -4.98
CA ILE A 33 -2.91 3.47 -3.63
C ILE A 33 -3.76 2.33 -3.08
N THR A 34 -3.09 1.27 -2.64
CA THR A 34 -3.71 0.06 -2.10
C THR A 34 -3.38 -0.10 -0.62
N LEU A 35 -4.38 -0.36 0.20
CA LEU A 35 -4.25 -0.78 1.59
C LEU A 35 -4.51 -2.27 1.70
N ILE A 36 -3.65 -2.98 2.42
CA ILE A 36 -3.75 -4.39 2.73
C ILE A 36 -3.89 -4.57 4.23
N THR A 37 -5.01 -5.13 4.65
CA THR A 37 -5.32 -5.40 6.07
C THR A 37 -5.38 -6.91 6.29
N PRO A 38 -4.46 -7.52 7.07
CA PRO A 38 -4.60 -8.90 7.52
C PRO A 38 -5.77 -9.01 8.52
N VAL A 39 -6.68 -9.93 8.26
CA VAL A 39 -7.80 -10.22 9.17
C VAL A 39 -7.47 -11.48 9.95
N PHE A 40 -7.31 -11.31 11.26
CA PHE A 40 -7.01 -12.39 12.20
C PHE A 40 -8.30 -13.04 12.71
N GLY A 41 -8.21 -14.32 13.08
CA GLY A 41 -9.28 -15.01 13.80
C GLY A 41 -9.41 -14.54 15.24
N ASP A 42 -10.43 -15.04 15.93
CA ASP A 42 -10.76 -14.65 17.32
C ASP A 42 -9.61 -14.89 18.31
N ASP A 43 -8.72 -15.84 18.01
CA ASP A 43 -7.55 -16.14 18.84
C ASP A 43 -6.37 -15.19 18.64
N GLY A 44 -6.44 -14.32 17.62
CA GLY A 44 -5.41 -13.34 17.26
C GLY A 44 -4.11 -13.94 16.72
N LYS A 45 -4.07 -15.23 16.38
CA LYS A 45 -2.83 -15.94 15.97
C LYS A 45 -2.80 -16.18 14.46
N ASP A 46 -3.91 -16.64 13.91
CA ASP A 46 -3.98 -17.04 12.51
C ASP A 46 -4.64 -15.94 11.66
N ILE A 47 -3.99 -15.59 10.55
CA ILE A 47 -4.58 -14.73 9.53
C ILE A 47 -5.54 -15.59 8.71
N LEU A 48 -6.83 -15.25 8.75
CA LEU A 48 -7.88 -15.96 8.01
C LEU A 48 -7.90 -15.55 6.53
N PHE A 49 -7.78 -14.25 6.27
CA PHE A 49 -7.75 -13.67 4.93
C PHE A 49 -7.16 -12.26 4.95
N TYR A 50 -7.02 -11.67 3.77
CA TYR A 50 -6.59 -10.29 3.59
C TYR A 50 -7.68 -9.48 2.91
N VAL A 51 -7.89 -8.25 3.38
CA VAL A 51 -8.71 -7.26 2.67
C VAL A 51 -7.78 -6.35 1.88
N ALA A 52 -8.11 -6.12 0.61
CA ALA A 52 -7.42 -5.16 -0.24
C ALA A 52 -8.38 -4.04 -0.62
N SER A 53 -8.06 -2.81 -0.20
CA SER A 53 -8.83 -1.60 -0.53
C SER A 53 -7.96 -0.71 -1.40
N ARG A 54 -8.40 -0.45 -2.64
CA ARG A 54 -7.67 0.42 -3.58
C ARG A 54 -8.47 1.67 -3.89
N GLY A 55 -7.82 2.82 -3.83
CA GLY A 55 -8.38 4.11 -4.22
C GLY A 55 -7.49 4.79 -5.25
N HIS A 56 -8.10 5.32 -6.30
CA HIS A 56 -7.40 6.15 -7.28
C HIS A 56 -7.36 7.59 -6.79
N HIS A 57 -6.15 8.15 -6.68
CA HIS A 57 -5.94 9.52 -6.25
C HIS A 57 -5.69 10.40 -7.47
N ALA A 58 -6.32 11.57 -7.51
CA ALA A 58 -6.21 12.47 -8.65
C ALA A 58 -4.79 13.01 -8.85
N ASP A 59 -3.97 13.00 -7.79
CA ASP A 59 -2.61 13.49 -7.76
C ASP A 59 -1.85 12.77 -6.63
N VAL A 60 -0.57 12.44 -6.86
CA VAL A 60 0.34 11.82 -5.90
C VAL A 60 1.72 12.50 -5.87
N GLY A 61 1.80 13.76 -6.32
CA GLY A 61 3.01 14.59 -6.23
C GLY A 61 4.00 14.44 -7.40
N GLY A 62 3.51 14.11 -8.60
CA GLY A 62 4.34 14.06 -9.80
C GLY A 62 4.81 15.45 -10.28
N ILE A 63 5.64 15.48 -11.33
CA ILE A 63 6.22 16.73 -11.88
C ILE A 63 5.20 17.72 -12.46
N THR A 64 3.97 17.26 -12.72
CA THR A 64 2.85 18.10 -13.13
C THR A 64 1.61 17.72 -12.34
N PRO A 65 0.74 18.68 -11.95
CA PRO A 65 -0.50 18.37 -11.28
C PRO A 65 -1.39 17.40 -12.07
N GLY A 66 -1.99 16.45 -11.38
CA GLY A 66 -2.86 15.43 -11.95
C GLY A 66 -2.30 14.01 -11.89
N SER A 67 -3.08 13.05 -12.41
CA SER A 67 -2.87 11.62 -12.19
C SER A 67 -1.58 11.10 -12.84
N MET A 68 -1.38 11.36 -14.13
CA MET A 68 -0.18 10.91 -14.86
C MET A 68 0.38 12.05 -15.71
N ALA A 69 1.64 12.39 -15.48
CA ALA A 69 2.36 13.39 -16.25
C ALA A 69 2.81 12.79 -17.60
N PRO A 70 2.31 13.27 -18.76
CA PRO A 70 2.58 12.65 -20.06
C PRO A 70 4.04 12.78 -20.51
N ASN A 71 4.82 13.64 -19.84
CA ASN A 71 6.22 13.92 -20.16
C ASN A 71 7.19 13.21 -19.21
N SER A 72 6.71 12.40 -18.26
CA SER A 72 7.57 11.60 -17.39
C SER A 72 8.39 10.62 -18.20
N ARG A 73 9.66 10.47 -17.82
CA ARG A 73 10.65 9.57 -18.43
C ARG A 73 11.13 8.50 -17.46
N ILE A 74 11.05 8.79 -16.17
CA ILE A 74 11.44 7.90 -15.07
C ILE A 74 10.35 7.93 -13.99
N LEU A 75 10.29 6.87 -13.18
CA LEU A 75 9.20 6.67 -12.22
C LEU A 75 9.18 7.75 -11.12
N GLU A 76 10.34 8.27 -10.74
CA GLU A 76 10.50 9.33 -9.75
C GLU A 76 9.82 10.65 -10.17
N GLU A 77 9.55 10.83 -11.47
CA GLU A 77 8.82 11.98 -11.98
C GLU A 77 7.30 11.81 -11.88
N GLU A 78 6.80 10.59 -11.64
CA GLU A 78 5.36 10.28 -11.61
C GLU A 78 4.73 10.50 -10.22
N GLY A 79 5.55 10.71 -9.19
CA GLY A 79 5.11 11.06 -7.83
C GLY A 79 5.63 10.12 -6.77
N VAL A 80 4.91 10.05 -5.64
CA VAL A 80 5.33 9.28 -4.46
C VAL A 80 5.17 7.79 -4.71
N LEU A 81 6.28 7.06 -4.57
CA LEU A 81 6.33 5.60 -4.57
C LEU A 81 6.31 5.07 -3.14
N ILE A 82 5.39 4.13 -2.87
CA ILE A 82 5.15 3.49 -1.59
C ILE A 82 5.23 1.98 -1.81
N ASP A 83 6.25 1.33 -1.24
CA ASP A 83 6.49 -0.10 -1.44
C ASP A 83 5.76 -0.98 -0.40
N ASN A 84 6.11 -0.84 0.89
CA ASN A 84 5.49 -1.59 1.98
C ASN A 84 5.52 -0.75 3.26
N PHE A 85 4.65 0.26 3.32
CA PHE A 85 4.58 1.16 4.45
C PHE A 85 3.53 0.68 5.47
N LYS A 86 3.90 0.51 6.74
CA LYS A 86 2.93 0.19 7.79
C LYS A 86 2.22 1.47 8.23
N LEU A 87 1.02 1.67 7.71
CA LEU A 87 0.21 2.88 7.91
C LEU A 87 -0.52 2.88 9.26
N VAL A 88 -0.91 1.70 9.75
CA VAL A 88 -1.57 1.51 11.03
C VAL A 88 -0.84 0.41 11.78
N ASP A 89 -0.48 0.68 13.04
CA ASP A 89 0.07 -0.29 13.98
C ASP A 89 -1.00 -0.66 15.01
N GLN A 90 -1.56 -1.86 14.90
CA GLN A 90 -2.56 -2.38 15.85
C GLN A 90 -3.70 -1.40 16.16
N GLY A 91 -4.30 -0.81 15.11
CA GLY A 91 -5.39 0.15 15.22
C GLY A 91 -4.98 1.60 15.50
N LYS A 92 -3.69 1.90 15.67
CA LYS A 92 -3.17 3.27 15.78
C LYS A 92 -2.58 3.72 14.45
N PHE A 93 -3.14 4.78 13.88
CA PHE A 93 -2.61 5.43 12.67
C PHE A 93 -1.25 6.08 12.96
N ASP A 94 -0.30 5.91 12.04
CA ASP A 94 1.03 6.52 12.10
C ASP A 94 0.99 7.91 11.42
N GLU A 95 0.93 8.97 12.25
CA GLU A 95 0.79 10.38 11.84
C GLU A 95 2.13 11.04 11.48
#